data_AF-A0A7W1LNZ3-F1
#
_entry.id   AF-A0A7W1LNZ3-F1
#
_cell.length_a   1.000
_cell.length_b   1.000
_cell.length_c   1.000
_cell.angle_alpha   90.00
_cell.angle_beta   90.00
_cell.angle_gamma   90.00
#
_symmetry.space_group_name_H-M   'P 1'
#
loop_
_entity.id
_entity.type
_entity.pdbx_description
1 polymer ?
#
loop_
_entity_poly.entity_id
_entity_poly.type
_entity_poly.pdbx_seq_one_letter_code
_entity_poly.pdbx_strand_id
1 'polypeptide(L)'
;MDSWYWQVYVNSGYFDNDKPLRDFTDDELQQLLYGTGPKVKTGGFSQSYEGLVDKVRRLHLTKDLDSMQLTDLVDFVDSVDAPQAGPMMITLQHTLADFVQIGLGYLSLDRESSTLSGGEAQRVKMVRHLGSSLTDLTYVFDEPTIGLHPHDVQNMNGLLIQLRDKGNTVLVVEHKAEVIAIADHVVDMGPGAGQHGGEIVYEGHVAGLVTAETVTGQHLGKHQTIKSTSRAAAGHLLIEHATLHNLRDVTVEIPRGVLTAVTGVAGSGKSSLIHGCLPRGNADVTIIDQGGIRGSRRSNPAT
;
A
#
# COMPACT_ATOMS: atom_id res chain seq x y z
N MET A 1 35.52 1.24 -18.13
CA MET A 1 34.17 1.02 -18.67
C MET A 1 34.10 -0.41 -19.19
N ASP A 2 34.07 -1.39 -18.29
CA ASP A 2 34.03 -2.81 -18.67
C ASP A 2 32.60 -3.32 -18.70
N SER A 3 31.82 -2.73 -19.60
CA SER A 3 30.44 -3.16 -19.83
C SER A 3 30.42 -4.11 -21.01
N TRP A 4 30.43 -5.41 -20.71
CA TRP A 4 30.29 -6.51 -21.69
C TRP A 4 29.06 -6.34 -22.61
N TYR A 5 28.08 -5.55 -22.19
CA TYR A 5 26.83 -5.29 -22.93
C TYR A 5 27.03 -4.66 -24.32
N TRP A 6 28.04 -3.80 -24.50
CA TRP A 6 28.31 -3.15 -25.79
C TRP A 6 29.14 -4.03 -26.72
N GLN A 7 29.89 -4.99 -26.17
CA GLN A 7 30.74 -5.87 -26.96
C GLN A 7 29.95 -6.73 -27.94
N VAL A 8 28.67 -7.04 -27.65
CA VAL A 8 27.81 -7.80 -28.57
C VAL A 8 27.51 -7.00 -29.84
N TYR A 9 27.29 -5.69 -29.73
CA TYR A 9 27.07 -4.81 -30.89
C TYR A 9 28.36 -4.64 -31.70
N VAL A 10 29.46 -4.36 -31.00
CA VAL A 10 30.80 -4.15 -31.60
C VAL A 10 31.30 -5.38 -32.34
N ASN A 11 31.05 -6.58 -31.81
CA ASN A 11 31.52 -7.84 -32.39
C ASN A 11 30.46 -8.55 -33.24
N SER A 12 29.30 -7.92 -33.50
CA SER A 12 28.22 -8.53 -34.29
C SER A 12 28.54 -8.63 -35.78
N GLY A 13 29.44 -7.79 -36.29
CA GLY A 13 29.73 -7.66 -37.71
C GLY A 13 28.64 -6.90 -38.50
N TYR A 14 27.61 -6.35 -37.84
CA TYR A 14 26.55 -5.58 -38.50
C TYR A 14 26.90 -4.10 -38.71
N PHE A 15 27.87 -3.56 -37.98
CA PHE A 15 28.18 -2.14 -37.98
C PHE A 15 29.67 -1.90 -38.15
N ASP A 16 30.01 -0.79 -38.81
CA ASP A 16 31.32 -0.19 -38.72
C ASP A 16 31.45 0.56 -37.39
N ASN A 17 32.36 0.13 -36.54
CA ASN A 17 32.51 0.65 -35.18
C ASN A 17 33.07 2.08 -35.13
N ASP A 18 33.72 2.54 -36.21
CA ASP A 18 34.28 3.89 -36.29
C ASP A 18 33.29 4.89 -36.93
N LYS A 19 32.17 4.40 -37.47
CA LYS A 19 31.13 5.22 -38.09
C LYS A 19 30.29 5.93 -37.03
N PRO A 20 30.13 7.27 -37.06
CA PRO A 20 29.25 7.97 -36.15
C PRO A 20 27.79 7.56 -36.34
N LEU A 21 27.03 7.41 -35.24
CA LEU A 21 25.60 7.06 -35.26
C LEU A 21 24.74 7.98 -36.17
N ARG A 22 25.09 9.26 -36.27
CA ARG A 22 24.39 10.24 -37.13
C ARG A 22 24.49 9.93 -38.62
N ASP A 23 25.47 9.12 -39.02
CA ASP A 23 25.75 8.79 -40.40
C ASP A 23 25.23 7.38 -40.76
N PHE A 24 24.55 6.70 -39.81
CA PHE A 24 23.94 5.39 -40.04
C PHE A 24 22.83 5.49 -41.09
N THR A 25 22.73 4.47 -41.94
CA THR A 25 21.58 4.33 -42.85
C THR A 25 20.34 3.90 -42.07
N ASP A 26 19.16 4.06 -42.68
CA ASP A 26 17.90 3.61 -42.06
C ASP A 26 17.93 2.10 -41.74
N ASP A 27 18.54 1.29 -42.60
CA ASP A 27 18.68 -0.15 -42.39
C ASP A 27 19.65 -0.48 -41.24
N GLU A 28 20.77 0.24 -41.12
CA GLU A 28 21.70 0.10 -40.00
C GLU A 28 21.06 0.53 -38.67
N LEU A 29 20.30 1.63 -38.68
CA LEU A 29 19.58 2.10 -37.50
C LEU A 29 18.48 1.10 -37.10
N GLN A 30 17.74 0.56 -38.07
CA GLN A 30 16.73 -0.47 -37.85
C GLN A 30 17.34 -1.75 -37.25
N GLN A 31 18.49 -2.20 -37.77
CA GLN A 31 19.22 -3.35 -37.23
C GLN A 31 19.79 -3.09 -35.84
N LEU A 32 20.24 -1.86 -35.54
CA LEU A 32 20.74 -1.48 -34.21
C LEU A 32 19.62 -1.44 -33.17
N LEU A 33 18.46 -0.88 -33.53
CA LEU A 33 17.35 -0.67 -32.60
C LEU A 33 16.50 -1.92 -32.40
N TYR A 34 16.20 -2.67 -33.47
CA TYR A 34 15.20 -3.76 -33.47
C TYR A 34 15.71 -5.07 -34.08
N GLY A 35 16.96 -5.12 -34.54
CA GLY A 35 17.50 -6.29 -35.22
C GLY A 35 17.60 -7.52 -34.32
N THR A 36 17.52 -8.70 -34.93
CA THR A 36 17.84 -9.98 -34.29
C THR A 36 18.93 -10.68 -35.09
N GLY A 37 19.74 -11.49 -34.43
CA GLY A 37 20.88 -12.13 -35.10
C GLY A 37 21.45 -13.34 -34.38
N PRO A 38 22.44 -14.00 -35.00
CA PRO A 38 23.05 -15.21 -34.47
C PRO A 38 23.84 -14.92 -33.17
N LYS A 39 24.30 -15.98 -32.51
CA LYS A 39 25.10 -15.83 -31.29
C LYS A 39 26.48 -15.23 -31.57
N VAL A 40 26.77 -14.14 -30.91
CA VAL A 40 28.05 -13.43 -30.90
C VAL A 40 28.87 -13.92 -29.70
N LYS A 41 30.13 -14.31 -29.93
CA LYS A 41 31.06 -14.70 -28.85
C LYS A 41 31.74 -13.47 -28.29
N THR A 42 31.55 -13.19 -27.00
CA THR A 42 32.17 -12.06 -26.30
C THR A 42 32.62 -12.50 -24.91
N GLY A 43 33.87 -12.20 -24.54
CA GLY A 43 34.37 -12.39 -23.17
C GLY A 43 34.19 -13.79 -22.55
N GLY A 44 34.27 -14.86 -23.35
CA GLY A 44 34.12 -16.24 -22.87
C GLY A 44 32.70 -16.81 -22.88
N PHE A 45 31.69 -16.01 -23.23
CA PHE A 45 30.29 -16.45 -23.35
C PHE A 45 29.74 -16.16 -24.75
N SER A 46 28.65 -16.85 -25.12
CA SER A 46 28.01 -16.75 -26.44
C SER A 46 26.57 -16.27 -26.25
N GLN A 47 26.24 -15.10 -26.82
CA GLN A 47 24.94 -14.46 -26.64
C GLN A 47 24.34 -14.08 -27.98
N SER A 48 23.05 -14.33 -28.19
CA SER A 48 22.33 -13.89 -29.40
C SER A 48 22.32 -12.37 -29.51
N TYR A 49 22.52 -11.87 -30.73
CA TYR A 49 22.33 -10.45 -31.00
C TYR A 49 20.86 -10.06 -30.85
N GLU A 50 20.61 -8.99 -30.10
CA GLU A 50 19.30 -8.39 -29.87
C GLU A 50 19.42 -6.87 -30.00
N GLY A 51 18.44 -6.24 -30.67
CA GLY A 51 18.38 -4.80 -30.87
C GLY A 51 18.30 -4.03 -29.55
N LEU A 52 18.76 -2.78 -29.56
CA LEU A 52 18.84 -1.95 -28.37
C LEU A 52 17.48 -1.74 -27.70
N VAL A 53 16.41 -1.56 -28.49
CA VAL A 53 15.06 -1.35 -27.96
C VAL A 53 14.54 -2.62 -27.30
N ASP A 54 14.69 -3.78 -27.94
CA ASP A 54 14.26 -5.06 -27.37
C ASP A 54 15.10 -5.44 -26.15
N LYS A 55 16.39 -5.10 -26.14
CA LYS A 55 17.28 -5.28 -25.00
C LYS A 55 16.93 -4.36 -23.82
N VAL A 56 16.67 -3.08 -24.07
CA VAL A 56 16.20 -2.13 -23.05
C VAL A 56 14.84 -2.57 -22.54
N ARG A 57 13.95 -3.04 -23.43
CA ARG A 57 12.69 -3.66 -23.04
C ARG A 57 12.94 -4.84 -22.11
N ARG A 58 13.70 -5.85 -22.54
CA ARG A 58 13.99 -7.07 -21.77
C ARG A 58 14.70 -6.81 -20.43
N LEU A 59 15.64 -5.87 -20.38
CA LEU A 59 16.48 -5.63 -19.20
C LEU A 59 15.92 -4.58 -18.24
N HIS A 60 15.15 -3.61 -18.74
CA HIS A 60 14.70 -2.45 -17.95
C HIS A 60 13.19 -2.24 -17.95
N LEU A 61 12.48 -2.59 -19.04
CA LEU A 61 11.01 -2.48 -19.11
C LEU A 61 10.29 -3.82 -18.86
N THR A 62 11.04 -4.92 -18.74
CA THR A 62 10.57 -6.26 -18.33
C THR A 62 11.03 -6.58 -16.91
N LYS A 63 11.47 -5.57 -16.15
CA LYS A 63 11.41 -5.68 -14.69
C LYS A 63 9.94 -5.78 -14.34
N ASP A 64 9.52 -7.03 -14.11
CA ASP A 64 8.36 -7.49 -13.36
C ASP A 64 7.34 -6.37 -13.12
N LEU A 65 6.37 -6.25 -14.04
CA LEU A 65 5.23 -5.33 -13.90
C LEU A 65 4.54 -5.51 -12.54
N ASP A 66 4.64 -6.71 -11.98
CA ASP A 66 4.20 -7.08 -10.65
C ASP A 66 5.00 -6.43 -9.50
N SER A 67 6.22 -5.98 -9.73
CA SER A 67 7.04 -5.23 -8.77
C SER A 67 6.78 -3.72 -8.77
N MET A 68 6.06 -3.20 -9.77
CA MET A 68 5.63 -1.79 -9.80
C MET A 68 4.65 -1.51 -8.67
N GLN A 69 4.63 -0.26 -8.18
CA GLN A 69 3.52 0.17 -7.36
C GLN A 69 2.24 0.12 -8.18
N LEU A 70 1.12 -0.27 -7.57
CA LEU A 70 -0.17 -0.38 -8.27
C LEU A 70 -0.58 0.95 -8.92
N THR A 71 -0.20 2.08 -8.33
CA THR A 71 -0.35 3.41 -8.96
C THR A 71 0.36 3.51 -10.30
N ASP A 72 1.67 3.22 -10.33
CA ASP A 72 2.46 3.23 -11.56
C ASP A 72 1.98 2.15 -12.56
N LEU A 73 1.54 1.00 -12.05
CA LEU A 73 1.04 -0.09 -12.87
C LEU A 73 -0.28 0.27 -13.57
N VAL A 74 -1.19 1.00 -12.89
CA VAL A 74 -2.41 1.52 -13.53
C VAL A 74 -2.05 2.42 -14.71
N ASP A 75 -1.15 3.40 -14.51
CA ASP A 75 -0.73 4.31 -15.58
C ASP A 75 -0.10 3.55 -16.76
N PHE A 76 0.70 2.51 -16.47
CA PHE A 76 1.25 1.65 -17.50
C PHE A 76 0.14 0.90 -18.26
N VAL A 77 -0.76 0.23 -17.56
CA VAL A 77 -1.84 -0.58 -18.16
C VAL A 77 -2.80 0.30 -18.99
N ASP A 78 -3.08 1.52 -18.54
CA ASP A 78 -3.89 2.49 -19.28
C ASP A 78 -3.23 2.96 -20.59
N SER A 79 -1.90 2.91 -20.66
CA SER A 79 -1.15 3.25 -21.88
C SER A 79 -1.14 2.12 -22.94
N VAL A 80 -1.58 0.91 -22.60
CA VAL A 80 -1.52 -0.25 -23.49
C VAL A 80 -2.73 -0.29 -24.42
N ASP A 81 -2.49 -0.02 -25.71
CA ASP A 81 -3.49 -0.24 -26.77
C ASP A 81 -3.49 -1.70 -27.24
N ALA A 82 -4.44 -2.49 -26.72
CA ALA A 82 -4.60 -3.91 -27.03
C ALA A 82 -6.05 -4.24 -27.45
N PRO A 83 -6.50 -3.83 -28.64
CA PRO A 83 -7.91 -3.95 -29.06
C PRO A 83 -8.38 -5.42 -29.14
N GLN A 84 -7.48 -6.36 -29.41
CA GLN A 84 -7.79 -7.79 -29.41
C GLN A 84 -8.04 -8.38 -28.01
N ALA A 85 -7.63 -7.67 -26.95
CA ALA A 85 -7.79 -8.07 -25.55
C ALA A 85 -8.73 -7.13 -24.76
N GLY A 86 -9.53 -6.32 -25.47
CA GLY A 86 -10.32 -5.22 -24.88
C GLY A 86 -11.08 -5.57 -23.59
N PRO A 87 -11.95 -6.61 -23.55
CA PRO A 87 -12.69 -6.96 -22.33
C PRO A 87 -11.81 -7.34 -21.13
N MET A 88 -10.69 -8.03 -21.39
CA MET A 88 -9.73 -8.40 -20.34
C MET A 88 -8.98 -7.17 -19.84
N MET A 89 -8.61 -6.26 -20.75
CA MET A 89 -7.92 -5.01 -20.40
C MET A 89 -8.81 -4.11 -19.54
N ILE A 90 -10.08 -3.95 -19.92
CA ILE A 90 -11.08 -3.20 -19.13
C ILE A 90 -11.20 -3.78 -17.72
N THR A 91 -11.31 -5.10 -17.60
CA THR A 91 -11.43 -5.75 -16.28
C THR A 91 -10.18 -5.54 -15.42
N LEU A 92 -8.99 -5.64 -16.03
CA LEU A 92 -7.71 -5.42 -15.35
C LEU A 92 -7.58 -3.97 -14.88
N GLN A 93 -7.85 -3.01 -15.76
CA GLN A 93 -7.83 -1.57 -15.46
C GLN A 93 -8.74 -1.23 -14.28
N HIS A 94 -10.00 -1.69 -14.32
CA HIS A 94 -10.93 -1.48 -13.22
C HIS A 94 -10.44 -2.10 -11.91
N THR A 95 -9.96 -3.35 -11.96
CA THR A 95 -9.48 -4.04 -10.75
C THR A 95 -8.29 -3.32 -10.12
N LEU A 96 -7.32 -2.89 -10.94
CA LEU A 96 -6.15 -2.15 -10.45
C LEU A 96 -6.53 -0.75 -9.94
N ALA A 97 -7.44 -0.06 -10.62
CA ALA A 97 -7.97 1.22 -10.18
C ALA A 97 -8.68 1.11 -8.82
N ASP A 98 -9.46 0.05 -8.60
CA ASP A 98 -10.10 -0.22 -7.31
C ASP A 98 -9.04 -0.33 -6.19
N PHE A 99 -7.93 -1.05 -6.40
CA PHE A 99 -6.82 -1.11 -5.43
C PHE A 99 -6.25 0.26 -5.09
N VAL A 100 -6.09 1.14 -6.07
CA VAL A 100 -5.60 2.50 -5.84
C VAL A 100 -6.63 3.32 -5.06
N GLN A 101 -7.91 3.25 -5.46
CA GLN A 101 -9.02 3.97 -4.82
C GLN A 101 -9.14 3.63 -3.33
N ILE A 102 -8.92 2.38 -2.95
CA ILE A 102 -8.97 1.94 -1.53
C ILE A 102 -7.69 2.27 -0.72
N GLY A 103 -6.76 3.02 -1.30
CA GLY A 103 -5.50 3.40 -0.64
C GLY A 103 -4.46 2.28 -0.58
N LEU A 104 -4.53 1.29 -1.49
CA LEU A 104 -3.49 0.25 -1.64
C LEU A 104 -2.54 0.51 -2.82
N GLY A 105 -2.59 1.70 -3.41
CA GLY A 105 -1.78 2.08 -4.57
C GLY A 105 -0.26 2.02 -4.39
N TYR A 106 0.23 1.97 -3.15
CA TYR A 106 1.66 1.84 -2.82
C TYR A 106 2.14 0.38 -2.75
N LEU A 107 1.22 -0.60 -2.81
CA LEU A 107 1.58 -2.01 -2.88
C LEU A 107 2.06 -2.36 -4.28
N SER A 108 2.75 -3.49 -4.38
CA SER A 108 3.08 -4.17 -5.62
C SER A 108 2.35 -5.53 -5.66
N LEU A 109 2.14 -6.10 -6.84
CA LEU A 109 1.46 -7.39 -7.00
C LEU A 109 2.32 -8.56 -6.51
N ASP A 110 3.65 -8.42 -6.55
CA ASP A 110 4.63 -9.41 -6.07
C ASP A 110 4.77 -9.42 -4.53
N ARG A 111 4.13 -8.47 -3.83
CA ARG A 111 4.20 -8.39 -2.37
C ARG A 111 3.56 -9.60 -1.72
N GLU A 112 4.34 -10.32 -0.92
CA GLU A 112 3.86 -11.49 -0.18
C GLU A 112 2.67 -11.15 0.72
N SER A 113 1.59 -11.93 0.60
CA SER A 113 0.34 -11.73 1.37
C SER A 113 0.54 -11.82 2.89
N SER A 114 1.55 -12.58 3.35
CA SER A 114 1.97 -12.70 4.75
C SER A 114 2.53 -11.39 5.33
N THR A 115 2.97 -10.47 4.47
CA THR A 115 3.58 -9.18 4.86
C THR A 115 2.58 -8.02 4.87
N LEU A 116 1.32 -8.30 4.53
CA LEU A 116 0.25 -7.32 4.64
C LEU A 116 -0.15 -7.15 6.11
N SER A 117 -0.30 -5.90 6.54
CA SER A 117 -0.98 -5.55 7.78
C SER A 117 -2.43 -6.02 7.75
N GLY A 118 -3.05 -6.20 8.93
CA GLY A 118 -4.45 -6.61 9.02
C GLY A 118 -5.39 -5.70 8.22
N GLY A 119 -5.16 -4.38 8.27
CA GLY A 119 -5.91 -3.41 7.47
C GLY A 119 -5.65 -3.53 5.97
N GLU A 120 -4.40 -3.75 5.52
CA GLU A 120 -4.11 -4.00 4.10
C GLU A 120 -4.84 -5.26 3.61
N ALA A 121 -4.74 -6.38 4.34
CA ALA A 121 -5.38 -7.64 3.98
C ALA A 121 -6.91 -7.54 3.92
N GLN A 122 -7.52 -6.83 4.86
CA GLN A 122 -8.96 -6.56 4.87
C GLN A 122 -9.37 -5.78 3.62
N ARG A 123 -8.62 -4.73 3.26
CA ARG A 123 -8.89 -3.92 2.07
C ARG A 123 -8.70 -4.69 0.76
N VAL A 124 -7.69 -5.55 0.65
CA VAL A 124 -7.52 -6.47 -0.51
C VAL A 124 -8.77 -7.34 -0.68
N LYS A 125 -9.33 -7.87 0.42
CA LYS A 125 -10.56 -8.67 0.38
C LYS A 125 -11.76 -7.87 -0.13
N MET A 126 -11.81 -6.57 0.14
CA MET A 126 -12.90 -5.69 -0.30
C MET A 126 -12.91 -5.47 -1.82
N VAL A 127 -11.74 -5.30 -2.46
CA VAL A 127 -11.66 -5.10 -3.93
C VAL A 127 -12.38 -6.21 -4.68
N ARG A 128 -12.21 -7.46 -4.25
CA ARG A 128 -12.86 -8.62 -4.86
C ARG A 128 -14.39 -8.50 -4.89
N HIS A 129 -14.97 -7.81 -3.92
CA HIS A 129 -16.41 -7.61 -3.84
C HIS A 129 -16.87 -6.39 -4.67
N LEU A 130 -16.01 -5.38 -4.85
CA LEU A 130 -16.30 -4.23 -5.72
C LEU A 130 -16.35 -4.64 -7.19
N GLY A 131 -15.46 -5.51 -7.65
CA GLY A 131 -15.51 -6.04 -9.02
C GLY A 131 -16.66 -7.02 -9.29
N SER A 132 -17.41 -7.41 -8.26
CA SER A 132 -18.49 -8.39 -8.39
C SER A 132 -19.81 -7.74 -8.82
N SER A 133 -20.58 -8.47 -9.62
CA SER A 133 -21.97 -8.13 -9.98
C SER A 133 -22.99 -8.63 -8.94
N LEU A 134 -22.54 -9.15 -7.80
CA LEU A 134 -23.42 -9.65 -6.75
C LEU A 134 -24.18 -8.49 -6.09
N THR A 135 -25.51 -8.65 -6.04
CA THR A 135 -26.45 -7.78 -5.33
C THR A 135 -27.15 -8.60 -4.24
N ASP A 136 -27.93 -7.94 -3.38
CA ASP A 136 -28.72 -8.59 -2.32
C ASP A 136 -27.88 -9.38 -1.29
N LEU A 137 -26.60 -9.04 -1.17
CA LEU A 137 -25.73 -9.57 -0.12
C LEU A 137 -25.78 -8.68 1.12
N THR A 138 -25.57 -9.28 2.29
CA THR A 138 -25.28 -8.56 3.53
C THR A 138 -23.79 -8.64 3.83
N TYR A 139 -23.10 -7.52 3.70
CA TYR A 139 -21.71 -7.37 4.09
C TYR A 139 -21.63 -6.97 5.55
N VAL A 140 -20.77 -7.65 6.31
CA VAL A 140 -20.48 -7.30 7.71
C VAL A 140 -19.00 -6.96 7.82
N PHE A 141 -18.72 -5.73 8.25
CA PHE A 141 -17.38 -5.22 8.47
C PHE A 141 -17.14 -5.00 9.96
N ASP A 142 -16.04 -5.56 10.45
CA ASP A 142 -15.55 -5.34 11.80
C ASP A 142 -14.37 -4.35 11.75
N GLU A 143 -14.61 -3.15 12.26
CA GLU A 143 -13.70 -1.99 12.30
C GLU A 143 -12.79 -1.83 11.06
N PRO A 144 -13.36 -1.66 9.84
CA PRO A 144 -12.59 -1.63 8.59
C PRO A 144 -11.60 -0.47 8.47
N THR A 145 -11.67 0.52 9.36
CA THR A 145 -10.75 1.65 9.35
C THR A 145 -9.62 1.54 10.36
N ILE A 146 -9.48 0.42 11.09
CA ILE A 146 -8.32 0.21 11.98
C ILE A 146 -7.01 0.43 11.22
N GLY A 147 -6.15 1.26 11.81
CA GLY A 147 -4.81 1.54 11.25
C GLY A 147 -4.82 2.43 10.01
N LEU A 148 -5.97 2.94 9.56
CA LEU A 148 -6.04 3.92 8.48
C LEU A 148 -5.76 5.34 8.97
N HIS A 149 -5.00 6.07 8.16
CA HIS A 149 -4.87 7.51 8.29
C HIS A 149 -6.23 8.19 7.99
N PRO A 150 -6.60 9.31 8.63
CA PRO A 150 -7.89 9.97 8.38
C PRO A 150 -8.19 10.26 6.90
N HIS A 151 -7.15 10.63 6.13
CA HIS A 151 -7.27 10.75 4.67
C HIS A 151 -7.82 9.48 3.99
N ASP A 152 -7.34 8.31 4.40
CA ASP A 152 -7.71 7.02 3.80
C ASP A 152 -9.05 6.49 4.33
N VAL A 153 -9.53 7.01 5.47
CA VAL A 153 -10.89 6.72 5.98
C VAL A 153 -11.94 7.23 4.99
N GLN A 154 -11.71 8.38 4.35
CA GLN A 154 -12.64 8.91 3.34
C GLN A 154 -12.75 8.00 2.12
N ASN A 155 -11.63 7.42 1.70
CA ASN A 155 -11.64 6.41 0.64
C ASN A 155 -12.47 5.20 1.05
N MET A 156 -12.27 4.67 2.27
CA MET A 156 -13.06 3.57 2.82
C MET A 156 -14.56 3.87 2.85
N ASN A 157 -14.93 5.06 3.31
CA ASN A 157 -16.31 5.54 3.32
C ASN A 157 -16.94 5.51 1.92
N GLY A 158 -16.21 5.95 0.89
CA GLY A 158 -16.67 5.88 -0.50
C GLY A 158 -16.99 4.45 -0.95
N LEU A 159 -16.20 3.46 -0.53
CA LEU A 159 -16.42 2.06 -0.89
C LEU A 159 -17.63 1.46 -0.19
N LEU A 160 -17.81 1.76 1.09
CA LEU A 160 -18.97 1.31 1.86
C LEU A 160 -20.27 1.82 1.22
N ILE A 161 -20.26 3.09 0.80
CA ILE A 161 -21.35 3.71 0.04
C ILE A 161 -21.55 3.01 -1.31
N GLN A 162 -20.49 2.77 -2.08
CA GLN A 162 -20.59 2.08 -3.38
C GLN A 162 -21.15 0.67 -3.25
N LEU A 163 -20.74 -0.10 -2.22
CA LEU A 163 -21.29 -1.42 -1.95
C LEU A 163 -22.78 -1.37 -1.64
N ARG A 164 -23.20 -0.41 -0.81
CA ARG A 164 -24.62 -0.16 -0.50
C ARG A 164 -25.41 0.21 -1.75
N ASP A 165 -24.91 1.17 -2.54
CA ASP A 165 -25.60 1.72 -3.72
C ASP A 165 -25.76 0.69 -4.85
N LYS A 166 -24.97 -0.39 -4.83
CA LYS A 166 -25.18 -1.57 -5.68
C LYS A 166 -26.39 -2.44 -5.29
N GLY A 167 -27.13 -2.07 -4.25
CA GLY A 167 -28.27 -2.85 -3.74
C GLY A 167 -27.89 -3.90 -2.70
N ASN A 168 -26.81 -3.69 -1.95
CA ASN A 168 -26.41 -4.56 -0.85
C ASN A 168 -26.74 -3.92 0.50
N THR A 169 -26.88 -4.76 1.52
CA THR A 169 -26.89 -4.33 2.92
C THR A 169 -25.46 -4.27 3.43
N VAL A 170 -25.07 -3.15 4.04
CA VAL A 170 -23.71 -2.95 4.57
C VAL A 170 -23.81 -2.66 6.07
N LEU A 171 -23.41 -3.63 6.90
CA LEU A 171 -23.31 -3.52 8.35
C LEU A 171 -21.86 -3.26 8.74
N VAL A 172 -21.61 -2.21 9.52
CA VAL A 172 -20.26 -1.81 9.93
C VAL A 172 -20.22 -1.62 11.44
N VAL A 173 -19.33 -2.37 12.11
CA VAL A 173 -18.93 -2.09 13.49
C VAL A 173 -17.82 -1.06 13.45
N GLU A 174 -18.06 0.14 13.95
CA GLU A 174 -17.10 1.25 13.93
C GLU A 174 -17.28 2.18 15.12
N HIS A 175 -16.23 2.93 15.41
CA HIS A 175 -16.21 3.95 16.46
C HIS A 175 -15.68 5.30 15.96
N LYS A 176 -15.24 5.40 14.70
CA LYS A 176 -14.80 6.68 14.11
C LYS A 176 -15.98 7.54 13.69
N ALA A 177 -15.97 8.80 14.13
CA ALA A 177 -16.98 9.79 13.79
C ALA A 177 -17.19 9.95 12.26
N GLU A 178 -16.11 9.88 11.48
CA GLU A 178 -16.14 9.99 10.02
C GLU A 178 -16.94 8.87 9.34
N VAL A 179 -16.94 7.66 9.91
CA VAL A 179 -17.71 6.51 9.37
C VAL A 179 -19.15 6.59 9.87
N ILE A 180 -19.36 6.90 11.15
CA ILE A 180 -20.70 7.06 11.72
C ILE A 180 -21.46 8.16 10.96
N ALA A 181 -20.79 9.24 10.56
CA ALA A 181 -21.39 10.36 9.85
C ALA A 181 -22.03 10.00 8.50
N ILE A 182 -21.56 8.95 7.82
CA ILE A 182 -22.10 8.53 6.51
C ILE A 182 -23.20 7.47 6.64
N ALA A 183 -23.48 6.97 7.84
CA ALA A 183 -24.44 5.90 8.06
C ALA A 183 -25.88 6.38 7.83
N ASP A 184 -26.68 5.57 7.12
CA ASP A 184 -28.11 5.84 6.96
C ASP A 184 -28.91 5.54 8.23
N HIS A 185 -28.40 4.58 9.03
CA HIS A 185 -28.99 4.09 10.27
C HIS A 185 -27.86 3.68 11.24
N VAL A 186 -28.04 3.97 12.53
CA VAL A 186 -27.09 3.65 13.60
C VAL A 186 -27.79 2.91 14.73
N VAL A 187 -27.14 1.86 15.23
CA VAL A 187 -27.48 1.16 16.48
C VAL A 187 -26.32 1.42 17.45
N ASP A 188 -26.59 2.12 18.55
CA ASP A 188 -25.59 2.44 19.58
C ASP A 188 -25.75 1.46 20.75
N MET A 189 -24.64 0.82 21.12
CA MET A 189 -24.59 -0.18 22.19
C MET A 189 -23.99 0.45 23.45
N GLY A 190 -24.58 0.19 24.61
CA GLY A 190 -24.12 0.77 25.87
C GLY A 190 -24.86 0.21 27.08
N PRO A 191 -24.98 0.98 28.17
CA PRO A 191 -24.36 2.30 28.43
C PRO A 191 -22.86 2.23 28.79
N GLY A 192 -22.34 1.04 29.12
CA GLY A 192 -20.93 0.80 29.44
C GLY A 192 -20.39 -0.48 28.79
N ALA A 193 -19.23 -0.93 29.26
CA ALA A 193 -18.60 -2.17 28.78
C ALA A 193 -18.82 -3.34 29.74
N GLY A 194 -18.70 -4.57 29.24
CA GLY A 194 -18.79 -5.79 30.05
C GLY A 194 -20.18 -5.96 30.67
N GLN A 195 -20.25 -6.18 31.99
CA GLN A 195 -21.51 -6.37 32.72
C GLN A 195 -22.43 -5.13 32.72
N HIS A 196 -21.90 -3.96 32.35
CA HIS A 196 -22.64 -2.71 32.27
C HIS A 196 -23.01 -2.33 30.83
N GLY A 197 -22.83 -3.25 29.88
CA GLY A 197 -23.20 -3.07 28.47
C GLY A 197 -24.28 -4.06 28.03
N GLY A 198 -24.44 -4.20 26.72
CA GLY A 198 -25.37 -5.18 26.13
C GLY A 198 -26.78 -4.65 25.89
N GLU A 199 -27.01 -3.35 26.05
CA GLU A 199 -28.28 -2.70 25.77
C GLU A 199 -28.16 -1.80 24.53
N ILE A 200 -29.26 -1.71 23.77
CA ILE A 200 -29.39 -0.71 22.70
C ILE A 200 -29.79 0.60 23.37
N VAL A 201 -28.86 1.56 23.38
CA VAL A 201 -29.07 2.87 24.01
C VAL A 201 -29.55 3.92 23.00
N TYR A 202 -29.41 3.64 21.70
CA TYR A 202 -29.97 4.45 20.61
C TYR A 202 -30.15 3.60 19.35
N GLU A 203 -31.23 3.83 18.61
CA GLU A 203 -31.48 3.26 17.29
C GLU A 203 -32.16 4.31 16.40
N GLY A 204 -31.61 4.58 15.21
CA GLY A 204 -32.18 5.56 14.28
C GLY A 204 -31.15 6.26 13.40
N HIS A 205 -31.48 7.47 12.95
CA HIS A 205 -30.61 8.25 12.07
C HIS A 205 -29.50 8.99 12.84
N VAL A 206 -28.34 9.19 12.20
CA VAL A 206 -27.18 9.88 12.80
C VAL A 206 -27.55 11.24 13.43
N ALA A 207 -28.45 12.00 12.81
CA ALA A 207 -28.90 13.29 13.33
C ALA A 207 -29.52 13.19 14.74
N GLY A 208 -30.25 12.11 15.03
CA GLY A 208 -30.81 11.87 16.36
C GLY A 208 -29.75 11.41 17.36
N LEU A 209 -28.78 10.59 16.92
CA LEU A 209 -27.67 10.12 17.75
C LEU A 209 -26.84 11.28 18.32
N VAL A 210 -26.55 12.29 17.51
CA VAL A 210 -25.78 13.48 17.93
C VAL A 210 -26.46 14.22 19.09
N THR A 211 -27.79 14.15 19.18
CA THR A 211 -28.58 14.76 20.28
C THR A 211 -28.90 13.80 21.41
N ALA A 212 -28.61 12.51 21.26
CA ALA A 212 -28.94 11.50 22.24
C ALA A 212 -28.01 11.57 23.46
N GLU A 213 -28.52 11.24 24.64
CA GLU A 213 -27.75 11.19 25.89
C GLU A 213 -26.91 9.90 26.00
N THR A 214 -26.20 9.53 24.94
CA THR A 214 -25.30 8.36 24.91
C THR A 214 -23.83 8.78 24.91
N VAL A 215 -22.93 7.86 25.26
CA VAL A 215 -21.48 8.11 25.23
C VAL A 215 -21.04 8.50 23.82
N THR A 216 -21.54 7.81 22.80
CA THR A 216 -21.25 8.06 21.40
C THR A 216 -21.78 9.43 20.96
N GLY A 217 -23.06 9.74 21.23
CA GLY A 217 -23.66 11.04 20.90
C GLY A 217 -22.90 12.22 21.52
N GLN A 218 -22.54 12.11 22.80
CA GLN A 218 -21.73 13.12 23.49
C GLN A 218 -20.32 13.29 22.90
N HIS A 219 -19.72 12.23 22.35
CA HIS A 219 -18.40 12.28 21.75
C HIS A 219 -18.42 12.88 20.35
N LEU A 220 -19.43 12.55 19.53
CA LEU A 220 -19.61 13.11 18.19
C LEU A 220 -19.77 14.64 18.21
N GLY A 221 -20.41 15.19 19.24
CA GLY A 221 -20.59 16.63 19.40
C GLY A 221 -19.37 17.39 19.95
N LYS A 222 -18.30 16.71 20.37
CA LYS A 222 -17.14 17.35 21.03
C LYS A 222 -15.92 17.37 20.13
N HIS A 223 -15.39 18.56 19.85
CA HIS A 223 -14.05 18.70 19.29
C HIS A 223 -12.99 18.36 20.33
N GLN A 224 -11.94 17.65 19.91
CA GLN A 224 -10.78 17.43 20.77
C GLN A 224 -10.13 18.78 21.11
N THR A 225 -9.83 18.99 22.38
CA THR A 225 -9.10 20.18 22.83
C THR A 225 -7.62 20.02 22.50
N ILE A 226 -7.06 20.98 21.76
CA ILE A 226 -5.65 20.97 21.40
C ILE A 226 -4.86 21.58 22.57
N LYS A 227 -3.85 20.86 23.05
CA LYS A 227 -2.95 21.37 24.11
C LYS A 227 -2.25 22.64 23.62
N SER A 228 -2.20 23.66 24.47
CA SER A 228 -1.52 24.93 24.18
C SER A 228 -0.03 24.91 24.54
N THR A 229 0.41 23.95 25.34
CA THR A 229 1.80 23.83 25.81
C THR A 229 2.34 22.42 25.63
N SER A 230 3.67 22.32 25.53
CA SER A 230 4.39 21.05 25.42
C SER A 230 5.42 20.93 26.53
N ARG A 231 5.73 19.68 26.91
CA ARG A 231 6.74 19.38 27.94
C ARG A 231 8.14 19.61 27.37
N ALA A 232 9.04 20.16 28.18
CA ALA A 232 10.45 20.28 27.80
C ALA A 232 11.11 18.90 27.65
N ALA A 233 11.91 18.73 26.60
CA ALA A 233 12.66 17.50 26.36
C ALA A 233 13.87 17.38 27.30
N ALA A 234 14.19 16.15 27.70
CA ALA A 234 15.34 15.85 28.56
C ALA A 234 16.57 15.32 27.80
N GLY A 235 16.52 15.33 26.46
CA GLY A 235 17.53 14.77 25.55
C GLY A 235 16.87 14.18 24.31
N HIS A 236 17.61 13.37 23.54
CA HIS A 236 17.13 12.77 22.28
C HIS A 236 17.50 11.29 22.16
N LEU A 237 16.65 10.51 21.50
CA LEU A 237 16.96 9.20 20.94
C LEU A 237 17.24 9.43 19.46
N LEU A 238 18.42 9.02 19.01
CA LEU A 238 18.84 9.26 17.64
C LEU A 238 18.60 8.00 16.80
N ILE A 239 18.02 8.20 15.62
CA ILE A 239 18.03 7.25 14.52
C ILE A 239 18.86 7.89 13.42
N GLU A 240 19.98 7.29 13.04
CA GLU A 240 20.85 7.79 11.96
C GLU A 240 20.78 6.87 10.75
N HIS A 241 20.85 7.47 9.57
CA HIS A 241 21.03 6.77 8.30
C HIS A 241 20.07 5.59 8.08
N ALA A 242 18.80 5.76 8.44
CA ALA A 242 17.79 4.72 8.30
C ALA A 242 17.44 4.51 6.81
N THR A 243 17.74 3.33 6.30
CA THR A 243 17.55 2.92 4.90
C THR A 243 16.66 1.67 4.75
N LEU A 244 16.00 1.25 5.83
CA LEU A 244 15.17 0.04 5.80
C LEU A 244 13.92 0.25 4.93
N HIS A 245 13.70 -0.67 3.98
CA HIS A 245 12.59 -0.64 3.02
C HIS A 245 12.58 0.64 2.17
N ASN A 246 11.54 1.46 2.26
CA ASN A 246 11.39 2.70 1.50
C ASN A 246 11.96 3.94 2.20
N LEU A 247 12.66 3.78 3.32
CA LEU A 247 13.34 4.90 3.99
C LEU A 247 14.53 5.37 3.15
N ARG A 248 14.61 6.68 2.93
CA ARG A 248 15.63 7.33 2.08
C ARG A 248 16.69 8.02 2.93
N ASP A 249 17.59 7.23 3.52
CA ASP A 249 18.70 7.72 4.36
C ASP A 249 18.23 8.71 5.45
N VAL A 250 17.23 8.28 6.23
CA VAL A 250 16.53 9.15 7.18
C VAL A 250 17.28 9.24 8.49
N THR A 251 17.54 10.47 8.94
CA THR A 251 18.06 10.74 10.29
C THR A 251 17.02 11.54 11.08
N VAL A 252 16.68 11.09 12.29
CA VAL A 252 15.70 11.76 13.16
C VAL A 252 16.09 11.70 14.63
N GLU A 253 15.90 12.82 15.32
CA GLU A 253 16.06 12.96 16.76
C GLU A 253 14.70 12.94 17.45
N ILE A 254 14.41 11.86 18.19
CA ILE A 254 13.18 11.71 18.95
C ILE A 254 13.41 12.27 20.36
N PRO A 255 12.72 13.34 20.79
CA PRO A 255 12.94 13.94 22.10
C PRO A 255 12.55 12.97 23.24
N ARG A 256 13.42 12.85 24.25
CA ARG A 256 13.22 12.03 25.44
C ARG A 256 12.35 12.73 26.46
N GLY A 257 11.54 11.96 27.16
CA GLY A 257 10.69 12.44 28.26
C GLY A 257 9.45 13.22 27.80
N VAL A 258 9.13 13.18 26.51
CA VAL A 258 7.93 13.81 25.93
C VAL A 258 7.12 12.80 25.13
N LEU A 259 5.83 13.10 24.94
CA LEU A 259 4.96 12.33 24.06
C LEU A 259 5.20 12.79 22.62
N THR A 260 5.84 11.92 21.82
CA THR A 260 6.05 12.12 20.38
C THR A 260 5.13 11.19 19.60
N ALA A 261 4.31 11.75 18.72
CA ALA A 261 3.50 10.98 17.80
C ALA A 261 4.21 10.88 16.45
N VAL A 262 4.36 9.67 15.92
CA VAL A 262 4.82 9.42 14.55
C VAL A 262 3.60 9.19 13.67
N THR A 263 3.34 10.12 12.75
CA THR A 263 2.16 10.11 11.88
C THR A 263 2.54 10.04 10.40
N GLY A 264 1.56 9.82 9.53
CA GLY A 264 1.70 9.70 8.08
C GLY A 264 0.79 8.64 7.50
N VAL A 265 0.57 8.70 6.18
CA VAL A 265 -0.26 7.75 5.40
C VAL A 265 0.27 6.32 5.45
N ALA A 266 -0.56 5.34 5.09
CA ALA A 266 -0.12 3.96 4.95
C ALA A 266 1.07 3.85 3.98
N GLY A 267 2.01 2.94 4.24
CA GLY A 267 3.21 2.79 3.42
C GLY A 267 4.30 3.86 3.61
N SER A 268 4.09 4.93 4.39
CA SER A 268 5.09 6.01 4.56
C SER A 268 6.39 5.64 5.28
N GLY A 269 6.55 4.39 5.74
CA GLY A 269 7.76 3.91 6.42
C GLY A 269 7.76 4.05 7.95
N LYS A 270 6.64 4.42 8.59
CA LYS A 270 6.53 4.56 10.07
C LYS A 270 7.03 3.32 10.81
N SER A 271 6.57 2.13 10.40
CA SER A 271 6.95 0.88 11.06
C SER A 271 8.40 0.51 10.80
N SER A 272 8.92 0.77 9.59
CA SER A 272 10.34 0.58 9.26
C SER A 272 11.22 1.47 10.14
N LEU A 273 10.80 2.72 10.38
CA LEU A 273 11.52 3.68 11.20
C LEU A 273 11.51 3.27 12.69
N ILE A 274 10.33 3.01 13.26
CA ILE A 274 10.19 2.78 14.70
C ILE A 274 10.47 1.34 15.12
N HIS A 275 9.95 0.33 14.44
CA HIS A 275 10.21 -1.06 14.84
C HIS A 275 11.52 -1.58 14.26
N GLY A 276 11.90 -1.13 13.06
CA GLY A 276 13.08 -1.62 12.36
C GLY A 276 14.38 -0.92 12.71
N CYS A 277 14.36 0.41 12.89
CA CYS A 277 15.57 1.22 13.03
C CYS A 277 15.83 1.67 14.47
N LEU A 278 14.81 2.13 15.21
CA LEU A 278 14.98 2.66 16.57
C LEU A 278 15.73 1.71 17.53
N PRO A 279 15.44 0.40 17.59
CA PRO A 279 16.10 -0.51 18.54
C PRO A 279 17.59 -0.72 18.25
N ARG A 280 18.05 -0.52 17.00
CA ARG A 280 19.43 -0.82 16.59
C ARG A 280 20.47 0.07 17.27
N GLY A 281 20.08 1.28 17.67
CA GLY A 281 20.94 2.24 18.39
C GLY A 281 20.53 2.50 19.84
N ASN A 282 19.44 1.88 20.33
CA ASN A 282 18.84 2.22 21.62
C ASN A 282 18.38 0.94 22.34
N ALA A 283 19.27 0.34 23.14
CA ALA A 283 19.04 -0.95 23.81
C ALA A 283 17.95 -0.90 24.90
N ASP A 284 17.66 0.27 25.45
CA ASP A 284 16.67 0.46 26.52
C ASP A 284 15.23 0.72 26.00
N VAL A 285 14.96 0.40 24.72
CA VAL A 285 13.64 0.61 24.10
C VAL A 285 12.79 -0.65 24.21
N THR A 286 11.69 -0.55 24.95
CA THR A 286 10.64 -1.57 24.98
C THR A 286 9.57 -1.26 23.94
N ILE A 287 9.35 -2.19 23.01
CA ILE A 287 8.28 -2.10 22.01
C ILE A 287 7.08 -2.91 22.50
N ILE A 288 5.91 -2.27 22.50
CA ILE A 288 4.61 -2.91 22.70
C ILE A 288 3.86 -2.80 21.37
N ASP A 289 3.56 -3.93 20.73
CA ASP A 289 2.89 -4.00 19.43
C ASP A 289 1.56 -4.76 19.50
N GLN A 290 0.87 -4.88 18.36
CA GLN A 290 -0.39 -5.62 18.23
C GLN A 290 -0.19 -7.12 18.00
N GLY A 291 1.05 -7.63 18.10
CA GLY A 291 1.33 -9.05 17.97
C GLY A 291 0.68 -9.85 19.08
N GLY A 292 0.23 -11.07 18.78
CA GLY A 292 -0.30 -11.97 19.79
C GLY A 292 0.72 -12.19 20.91
N ILE A 293 0.24 -12.30 22.16
CA ILE A 293 1.08 -12.62 23.31
C ILE A 293 1.76 -13.96 23.00
N ARG A 294 3.04 -13.92 22.64
CA ARG A 294 3.83 -15.14 22.45
C ARG A 294 3.99 -15.78 23.81
N GLY A 295 3.16 -16.77 24.10
CA GLY A 295 3.35 -17.66 25.23
C GLY A 295 4.79 -18.17 25.23
N SER A 296 5.40 -18.20 26.41
CA SER A 296 6.73 -18.76 26.60
C SER A 296 6.79 -20.16 25.97
N ARG A 297 7.71 -20.38 25.03
CA ARG A 297 8.03 -21.70 24.48
C ARG A 297 8.53 -22.72 25.54
N ARG A 298 8.53 -22.37 26.83
CA ARG A 298 8.88 -23.27 27.94
C ARG A 298 7.70 -23.94 28.64
N SER A 299 6.46 -23.59 28.36
CA SER A 299 5.31 -24.28 28.95
C SER A 299 4.70 -25.23 27.91
N ASN A 300 5.22 -26.46 27.90
CA ASN A 300 4.52 -27.61 27.35
C ASN A 300 3.57 -28.13 28.44
N PRO A 301 2.24 -28.00 28.34
CA PRO A 301 1.36 -28.78 29.20
C PRO A 301 1.30 -30.19 28.60
N ALA A 302 2.26 -31.03 28.99
CA ALA A 302 2.05 -32.45 29.01
C ALA A 302 1.33 -32.80 30.31
N THR A 303 -0.01 -32.82 30.26
CA THR A 303 -0.97 -33.68 31.00
C THR A 303 -2.38 -33.18 30.70
#